data_AF-A0A8T0YGY8-F1
#
_entry.id   AF-A0A8T0YGY8-F1
#
_cell.length_a   1.000
_cell.length_b   1.000
_cell.length_c   1.000
_cell.angle_alpha   90.00
_cell.angle_beta   90.00
_cell.angle_gamma   90.00
#
_symmetry.space_group_name_H-M   'P 1'
#
loop_
_entity.id
_entity.type
_entity.pdbx_description
1 polymer ?
#
loop_
_entity_poly.entity_id
_entity_poly.type
_entity_poly.pdbx_seq_one_letter_code
_entity_poly.pdbx_strand_id
1 'polypeptide(L)'
;MKPSSFLDLRDDNQGSKRVEMSNKRFTVNPFGELTLTSEDRVKLVDIANTLVHAKLEEYEEYLKTAKTIDLVRWKKFSNSGSATTYIERKNSNPDSNLPKLLMTGPLPGTLDDNMFGIVNPTLEAMRIKVSYLNDFSAAAVLSTVVKPTVDEPFLSVVVKWMEIDIPGASIGVVRNRDYVYVESTGITHLKNGDRVGYHLMHSVNFPQTYELPNRIRGNISLCAIFHQEGPDRTDCRGTGIMDPKGDLVRMVAVMGMVQATMAGVKYSYCGQMKKLAWLLEQKHAALRERSARVAQPVCTTCSKPTKNSKLRVGKSDSTCKLCFKAVCGSCKVHKKLSFISPDLELTQRKLAFCNKCLMKATRLDTLEAACHQFVYKQNVQPVAREAFVTGEMSTSSDSIVSSP
;
A
#
# COMPACT_ATOMS: atom_id res chain seq x y z
N MET A 1 -12.07 38.84 6.26
CA MET A 1 -12.31 37.38 6.26
C MET A 1 -11.16 36.69 5.52
N LYS A 2 -10.22 36.09 6.26
CA LYS A 2 -9.04 35.39 5.72
C LYS A 2 -9.40 33.93 5.44
N PRO A 3 -9.05 33.35 4.28
CA PRO A 3 -9.26 31.93 4.04
C PRO A 3 -8.28 31.09 4.89
N SER A 4 -8.82 30.06 5.52
CA SER A 4 -8.14 29.15 6.44
C SER A 4 -6.90 28.49 5.83
N SER A 5 -5.81 28.54 6.59
CA SER A 5 -4.54 27.87 6.34
C SER A 5 -4.69 26.34 6.35
N PHE A 6 -4.73 25.75 5.15
CA PHE A 6 -4.61 24.30 4.96
C PHE A 6 -3.49 24.09 3.95
N LEU A 7 -2.23 24.15 4.39
CA LEU A 7 -1.00 23.81 3.65
C LEU A 7 0.20 24.10 4.59
N ASP A 8 0.46 23.22 5.55
CA ASP A 8 1.79 23.12 6.17
C ASP A 8 2.02 21.67 6.65
N LEU A 9 2.11 20.76 5.68
CA LEU A 9 3.01 19.61 5.81
C LEU A 9 4.26 20.00 5.02
N ARG A 10 5.10 20.83 5.65
CA ARG A 10 6.49 20.97 5.23
C ARG A 10 7.12 19.58 5.39
N ASP A 11 7.73 19.10 4.31
CA ASP A 11 8.70 18.02 4.39
C ASP A 11 9.76 18.47 5.40
N ASP A 12 9.73 17.88 6.61
CA ASP A 12 10.87 17.92 7.50
C ASP A 12 12.02 17.22 6.77
N ASN A 13 12.87 18.07 6.21
CA ASN A 13 14.13 17.72 5.58
C ASN A 13 15.12 17.32 6.68
N GLN A 14 14.82 16.27 7.44
CA GLN A 14 15.82 15.53 8.18
C GLN A 14 16.45 14.53 7.23
N GLY A 15 17.78 14.59 7.12
CA GLY A 15 18.60 13.77 6.25
C GLY A 15 18.38 12.27 6.49
N SER A 16 17.35 11.72 5.86
CA SER A 16 17.16 10.28 5.78
C SER A 16 18.16 9.77 4.75
N LYS A 17 19.19 9.07 5.22
CA LYS A 17 20.10 8.30 4.39
C LYS A 17 19.28 7.56 3.34
N ARG A 18 19.65 7.77 2.08
CA ARG A 18 19.05 7.14 0.90
C ARG A 18 19.10 5.62 1.06
N VAL A 19 18.04 5.02 1.58
CA VAL A 19 17.79 3.59 1.41
C VAL A 19 17.32 3.45 -0.03
N GLU A 20 18.26 3.12 -0.92
CA GLU A 20 17.90 2.58 -2.22
C GLU A 20 17.04 1.34 -1.97
N MET A 21 15.75 1.43 -2.31
CA MET A 21 14.87 0.26 -2.32
C MET A 21 15.40 -0.66 -3.42
N SER A 22 16.07 -1.76 -3.05
CA SER A 22 16.46 -2.76 -4.03
C SER A 22 15.20 -3.52 -4.50
N ASN A 23 15.06 -3.69 -5.82
CA ASN A 23 13.98 -4.49 -6.43
C ASN A 23 13.99 -5.96 -5.96
N LYS A 24 15.04 -6.40 -5.27
CA LYS A 24 15.21 -7.75 -4.71
C LYS A 24 14.34 -8.03 -3.49
N ARG A 25 13.65 -7.03 -2.91
CA ARG A 25 12.76 -7.22 -1.74
C ARG A 25 11.50 -8.04 -2.04
N PHE A 26 11.01 -8.06 -3.28
CA PHE A 26 9.80 -8.80 -3.62
C PHE A 26 10.15 -10.06 -4.40
N THR A 27 10.37 -11.13 -3.63
CA THR A 27 10.64 -12.46 -4.17
C THR A 27 9.48 -12.95 -5.02
N VAL A 28 9.81 -13.69 -6.09
CA VAL A 28 8.92 -14.72 -6.65
C VAL A 28 8.37 -15.54 -5.47
N ASN A 29 7.09 -15.94 -5.52
CA ASN A 29 6.46 -16.78 -4.50
C ASN A 29 7.48 -17.79 -3.94
N PRO A 30 7.84 -17.73 -2.64
CA PRO A 30 8.90 -18.59 -2.10
C PRO A 30 8.47 -20.05 -1.95
N PHE A 31 7.20 -20.34 -2.26
CA PHE A 31 6.59 -21.66 -2.27
C PHE A 31 6.21 -22.06 -3.70
N GLY A 32 5.76 -23.31 -3.85
CA GLY A 32 5.02 -23.72 -5.03
C GLY A 32 3.67 -23.01 -5.17
N GLU A 33 2.95 -23.32 -6.26
CA GLU A 33 1.58 -22.84 -6.44
C GLU A 33 0.66 -23.35 -5.32
N LEU A 34 -0.08 -22.44 -4.68
CA LEU A 34 -1.05 -22.80 -3.66
C LEU A 34 -2.39 -23.14 -4.30
N THR A 35 -2.67 -24.44 -4.42
CA THR A 35 -3.97 -24.94 -4.88
C THR A 35 -4.95 -24.98 -3.71
N LEU A 36 -6.05 -24.24 -3.83
CA LEU A 36 -7.14 -24.22 -2.85
C LEU A 36 -8.38 -24.90 -3.44
N THR A 37 -8.93 -25.86 -2.70
CA THR A 37 -10.22 -26.47 -3.04
C THR A 37 -11.37 -25.48 -2.83
N SER A 38 -12.56 -25.77 -3.34
CA SER A 38 -13.76 -24.97 -3.07
C SER A 38 -14.07 -24.92 -1.57
N GLU A 39 -13.83 -26.01 -0.85
CA GLU A 39 -14.04 -26.09 0.60
C GLU A 39 -13.04 -25.20 1.35
N ASP A 40 -11.75 -25.21 0.97
CA ASP A 40 -10.75 -24.32 1.57
C ASP A 40 -11.11 -22.85 1.38
N ARG A 41 -11.61 -22.48 0.19
CA ARG A 41 -12.03 -21.12 -0.12
C ARG A 41 -13.18 -20.66 0.78
N VAL A 42 -14.20 -21.52 0.97
CA VAL A 42 -15.33 -21.24 1.87
C VAL A 42 -14.82 -21.06 3.31
N LYS A 43 -14.02 -22.01 3.81
CA LYS A 43 -13.46 -21.94 5.17
C LYS A 43 -12.64 -20.67 5.42
N LEU A 44 -11.84 -20.23 4.45
CA LEU A 44 -11.05 -19.01 4.56
C LEU A 44 -11.94 -17.76 4.68
N VAL A 45 -13.04 -17.71 3.92
CA VAL A 45 -14.02 -16.63 4.02
C VAL A 45 -14.75 -16.67 5.37
N ASP A 46 -15.17 -17.85 5.82
CA ASP A 46 -15.89 -18.02 7.09
C ASP A 46 -15.03 -17.61 8.30
N ILE A 47 -13.76 -18.02 8.33
CA ILE A 47 -12.79 -17.60 9.36
C ILE A 47 -12.63 -16.08 9.34
N ALA A 48 -12.45 -15.49 8.15
CA ALA A 48 -12.26 -14.06 8.02
C ALA A 48 -13.49 -13.28 8.52
N ASN A 49 -14.69 -13.69 8.11
CA ASN A 49 -15.94 -13.06 8.52
C ASN A 49 -16.16 -13.18 10.03
N THR A 50 -15.95 -14.38 10.60
CA THR A 50 -16.10 -14.62 12.04
C THR A 50 -15.19 -13.69 12.85
N LEU A 51 -13.93 -13.56 12.46
CA LEU A 51 -12.96 -12.69 13.14
C LEU A 51 -13.30 -11.21 12.98
N VAL A 52 -13.74 -10.78 11.80
CA VAL A 52 -14.18 -9.39 11.57
C VAL A 52 -15.41 -9.07 12.40
N HIS A 53 -16.42 -9.94 12.44
CA HIS A 53 -17.63 -9.74 13.23
C HIS A 53 -17.35 -9.59 14.72
N ALA A 54 -16.51 -10.46 15.29
CA ALA A 54 -16.10 -10.32 16.70
C ALA A 54 -15.42 -8.96 16.97
N LYS A 55 -14.66 -8.44 16.01
CA LYS A 55 -13.96 -7.16 16.14
C LYS A 55 -14.85 -5.94 15.91
N LEU A 56 -15.90 -6.08 15.12
CA LEU A 56 -16.96 -5.08 15.02
C LEU A 56 -17.69 -4.96 16.36
N GLU A 57 -18.06 -6.07 17.00
CA GLU A 57 -18.70 -6.04 18.32
C GLU A 57 -17.80 -5.38 19.38
N GLU A 58 -16.51 -5.73 19.43
CA GLU A 58 -15.54 -5.05 20.30
C GLU A 58 -15.41 -3.55 20.01
N TYR A 59 -15.53 -3.14 18.74
CA TYR A 59 -15.50 -1.73 18.35
C TYR A 59 -16.77 -0.99 18.77
N GLU A 60 -17.95 -1.60 18.63
CA GLU A 60 -19.21 -1.03 19.09
C GLU A 60 -19.21 -0.78 20.60
N GLU A 61 -18.70 -1.72 21.40
CA GLU A 61 -18.54 -1.50 22.84
C GLU A 61 -17.54 -0.37 23.14
N TYR A 62 -16.45 -0.28 22.38
CA TYR A 62 -15.49 0.82 22.51
C TYR A 62 -16.10 2.20 22.20
N LEU A 63 -17.05 2.28 21.26
CA LEU A 63 -17.78 3.52 21.00
C LEU A 63 -18.62 3.94 22.21
N LYS A 64 -19.25 2.99 22.91
CA LYS A 64 -20.06 3.27 24.10
C LYS A 64 -19.24 3.79 25.29
N THR A 65 -17.96 3.42 25.39
CA THR A 65 -17.08 3.88 26.48
C THR A 65 -16.42 5.23 26.22
N ALA A 66 -16.96 6.04 25.29
CA ALA A 66 -16.34 7.29 24.84
C ALA A 66 -14.88 7.10 24.43
N LYS A 67 -14.56 5.94 23.85
CA LYS A 67 -13.23 5.60 23.33
C LYS A 67 -12.12 5.57 24.40
N THR A 68 -12.48 5.34 25.67
CA THR A 68 -11.52 5.28 26.78
C THR A 68 -10.62 4.05 26.71
N ILE A 69 -9.37 4.22 27.19
CA ILE A 69 -8.36 3.15 27.22
C ILE A 69 -8.11 2.77 28.68
N ASP A 70 -8.27 1.50 29.01
CA ASP A 70 -7.89 0.96 30.31
C ASP A 70 -6.36 0.95 30.46
N LEU A 71 -5.81 1.94 31.16
CA LEU A 71 -4.37 2.09 31.38
C LEU A 71 -3.80 1.13 32.44
N VAL A 72 -4.66 0.47 33.22
CA VAL A 72 -4.29 -0.62 34.12
C VAL A 72 -3.95 -1.87 33.32
N ARG A 73 -4.64 -2.09 32.19
CA ARG A 73 -4.34 -3.16 31.24
C ARG A 73 -3.31 -2.78 30.19
N TRP A 74 -3.42 -1.58 29.63
CA TRP A 74 -2.66 -1.13 28.47
C TRP A 74 -1.55 -0.15 28.84
N LYS A 75 -0.32 -0.46 28.45
CA LYS A 75 0.83 0.45 28.57
C LYS A 75 1.07 1.12 27.23
N LYS A 76 1.07 2.45 27.18
CA LYS A 76 1.47 3.22 25.99
C LYS A 76 2.88 2.82 25.56
N PHE A 77 3.05 2.52 24.28
CA PHE A 77 4.32 2.07 23.72
C PHE A 77 4.93 3.11 22.77
N SER A 78 4.16 3.56 21.77
CA SER A 78 4.60 4.55 20.79
C SER A 78 3.42 5.37 20.26
N ASN A 79 3.73 6.48 19.60
CA ASN A 79 2.76 7.27 18.84
C ASN A 79 3.37 7.77 17.53
N SER A 80 2.52 8.03 16.55
CA SER A 80 2.88 8.73 15.32
C SER A 80 1.69 9.57 14.88
N GLY A 81 1.88 10.90 14.83
CA GLY A 81 0.76 11.83 14.72
C GLY A 81 -0.22 11.63 15.88
N SER A 82 -1.50 11.47 15.55
CA SER A 82 -2.59 11.27 16.52
C SER A 82 -2.86 9.79 16.85
N ALA A 83 -2.23 8.85 16.14
CA ALA A 83 -2.37 7.42 16.42
C ALA A 83 -1.37 6.98 17.50
N THR A 84 -1.84 6.15 18.43
CA THR A 84 -1.06 5.62 19.54
C THR A 84 -1.16 4.10 19.58
N THR A 85 -0.02 3.43 19.75
CA THR A 85 0.02 1.99 20.02
C THR A 85 0.32 1.73 21.49
N TYR A 86 -0.41 0.78 22.05
CA TYR A 86 -0.31 0.26 23.40
C TYR A 86 0.03 -1.24 23.37
N ILE A 87 0.68 -1.70 24.43
CA ILE A 87 0.99 -3.11 24.67
C ILE A 87 0.30 -3.57 25.95
N GLU A 88 -0.23 -4.78 25.95
CA GLU A 88 -0.85 -5.36 27.15
C GLU A 88 0.22 -5.58 28.22
N ARG A 89 -0.08 -5.19 29.46
CA ARG A 89 0.80 -5.41 30.61
C ARG A 89 0.76 -6.89 31.00
N LYS A 90 1.91 -7.46 31.38
CA LYS A 90 2.04 -8.88 31.74
C LYS A 90 1.06 -9.34 32.82
N ASN A 91 0.82 -8.49 33.83
CA ASN A 91 -0.04 -8.83 34.97
C ASN A 91 -1.54 -8.88 34.62
N SER A 92 -1.93 -8.41 33.43
CA SER A 92 -3.33 -8.33 33.02
C SER A 92 -3.86 -9.60 32.39
N ASN A 93 -2.98 -10.56 32.06
CA ASN A 93 -3.36 -11.85 31.50
C ASN A 93 -2.29 -12.91 31.80
N PRO A 94 -2.22 -13.43 33.04
CA PRO A 94 -1.18 -14.37 33.47
C PRO A 94 -1.20 -15.69 32.68
N ASP A 95 -2.36 -16.07 32.13
CA ASP A 95 -2.56 -17.33 31.41
C ASP A 95 -2.09 -17.29 29.94
N SER A 96 -1.70 -16.12 29.42
CA SER A 96 -1.22 -15.97 28.05
C SER A 96 0.12 -15.26 27.96
N ASN A 97 1.10 -15.95 27.39
CA ASN A 97 2.43 -15.39 27.16
C ASN A 97 2.54 -14.57 25.86
N LEU A 98 1.48 -14.52 25.06
CA LEU A 98 1.49 -13.85 23.75
C LEU A 98 1.39 -12.33 23.91
N PRO A 99 2.26 -11.52 23.26
CA PRO A 99 2.06 -10.08 23.16
C PRO A 99 0.72 -9.73 22.52
N LYS A 100 -0.04 -8.84 23.16
CA LYS A 100 -1.18 -8.16 22.55
C LYS A 100 -0.89 -6.69 22.32
N LEU A 101 -1.33 -6.20 21.17
CA LEU A 101 -1.22 -4.82 20.75
C LEU A 101 -2.61 -4.20 20.62
N LEU A 102 -2.70 -2.93 20.95
CA LEU A 102 -3.86 -2.10 20.71
C LEU A 102 -3.39 -0.80 20.06
N MET A 103 -3.87 -0.51 18.86
CA MET A 103 -3.65 0.77 18.19
C MET A 103 -4.95 1.56 18.22
N THR A 104 -4.90 2.81 18.64
CA THR A 104 -6.06 3.71 18.65
C THR A 104 -5.70 5.09 18.12
N GLY A 105 -6.72 5.80 17.65
CA GLY A 105 -6.63 7.22 17.33
C GLY A 105 -6.74 7.47 15.84
N PRO A 106 -7.06 8.72 15.48
CA PRO A 106 -7.42 9.01 14.11
C PRO A 106 -6.21 8.95 13.18
N LEU A 107 -6.45 8.36 12.02
CA LEU A 107 -5.63 8.45 10.83
C LEU A 107 -6.07 9.65 9.98
N PRO A 108 -5.14 10.28 9.24
CA PRO A 108 -5.48 11.37 8.33
C PRO A 108 -6.30 10.88 7.14
N GLY A 109 -7.11 11.77 6.57
CA GLY A 109 -7.90 11.54 5.35
C GLY A 109 -9.22 10.81 5.56
N THR A 110 -9.92 10.58 4.45
CA THR A 110 -11.22 9.90 4.44
C THR A 110 -11.07 8.40 4.63
N LEU A 111 -12.17 7.74 4.98
CA LEU A 111 -12.25 6.29 5.08
C LEU A 111 -11.86 5.66 3.74
N ASP A 112 -12.38 6.18 2.63
CA ASP A 112 -12.08 5.63 1.30
C ASP A 112 -10.61 5.81 0.91
N ASP A 113 -9.97 6.96 1.23
CA ASP A 113 -8.54 7.14 0.98
C ASP A 113 -7.69 6.16 1.79
N ASN A 114 -8.06 5.91 3.06
CA ASN A 114 -7.39 4.92 3.89
C ASN A 114 -7.60 3.51 3.34
N MET A 115 -8.83 3.10 3.04
CA MET A 115 -9.13 1.78 2.45
C MET A 115 -8.44 1.58 1.10
N PHE A 116 -8.40 2.61 0.25
CA PHE A 116 -7.67 2.53 -1.01
C PHE A 116 -6.16 2.39 -0.83
N GLY A 117 -5.61 3.00 0.22
CA GLY A 117 -4.23 2.80 0.64
C GLY A 117 -3.96 1.36 1.12
N ILE A 118 -4.88 0.80 1.92
CA ILE A 118 -4.81 -0.52 2.54
C ILE A 118 -4.88 -1.64 1.50
N VAL A 119 -5.88 -1.60 0.61
CA VAL A 119 -6.24 -2.70 -0.29
C VAL A 119 -5.11 -2.98 -1.30
N ASN A 120 -4.70 -4.24 -1.38
CA ASN A 120 -3.62 -4.72 -2.24
C ASN A 120 -3.84 -6.17 -2.72
N PRO A 121 -4.84 -6.43 -3.58
CA PRO A 121 -5.27 -7.78 -3.93
C PRO A 121 -4.28 -8.54 -4.82
N THR A 122 -3.37 -7.83 -5.52
CA THR A 122 -2.37 -8.41 -6.42
C THR A 122 -0.94 -8.11 -5.95
N LEU A 123 0.04 -8.78 -6.55
CA LEU A 123 1.46 -8.55 -6.29
C LEU A 123 1.88 -7.11 -6.66
N GLU A 124 1.36 -6.58 -7.76
CA GLU A 124 1.60 -5.20 -8.23
C GLU A 124 1.06 -4.19 -7.21
N ALA A 125 -0.19 -4.35 -6.79
CA ALA A 125 -0.82 -3.48 -5.81
C ALA A 125 -0.10 -3.55 -4.45
N MET A 126 0.40 -4.73 -4.08
CA MET A 126 1.20 -4.94 -2.88
C MET A 126 2.56 -4.22 -2.98
N ARG A 127 3.29 -4.36 -4.09
CA ARG A 127 4.56 -3.65 -4.33
C ARG A 127 4.38 -2.14 -4.23
N ILE A 128 3.30 -1.61 -4.82
CA ILE A 128 2.95 -0.19 -4.73
C ILE A 128 2.68 0.21 -3.27
N LYS A 129 1.86 -0.52 -2.51
CA LYS A 129 1.57 -0.24 -1.09
C LYS A 129 2.86 -0.12 -0.27
N VAL A 130 3.73 -1.12 -0.32
CA VAL A 130 4.96 -1.14 0.49
C VAL A 130 5.90 0.00 0.14
N SER A 131 5.96 0.39 -1.14
CA SER A 131 6.81 1.50 -1.58
C SER A 131 6.51 2.84 -0.87
N TYR A 132 5.31 2.96 -0.29
CA TYR A 132 4.87 4.12 0.47
C TYR A 132 4.93 3.88 1.99
N LEU A 133 4.64 2.65 2.43
CA LEU A 133 4.52 2.32 3.84
C LEU A 133 5.87 1.94 4.47
N ASN A 134 6.65 1.12 3.75
CA ASN A 134 7.84 0.41 4.23
C ASN A 134 7.54 -0.43 5.48
N ASP A 135 6.46 -1.22 5.39
CA ASP A 135 5.86 -2.05 6.44
C ASP A 135 6.40 -3.48 6.49
N PHE A 136 6.86 -4.04 5.38
CA PHE A 136 7.50 -5.37 5.33
C PHE A 136 8.73 -5.42 4.41
N SER A 137 9.63 -6.38 4.66
CA SER A 137 10.88 -6.55 3.92
C SER A 137 10.71 -7.38 2.65
N ALA A 138 9.78 -8.34 2.67
CA ALA A 138 9.41 -9.17 1.52
C ALA A 138 7.95 -9.62 1.62
N ALA A 139 7.31 -9.89 0.48
CA ALA A 139 5.97 -10.47 0.44
C ALA A 139 5.61 -11.08 -0.90
N ALA A 140 4.63 -11.98 -0.88
CA ALA A 140 4.04 -12.62 -2.04
C ALA A 140 2.52 -12.78 -1.87
N VAL A 141 1.80 -12.75 -3.00
CA VAL A 141 0.40 -13.18 -3.07
C VAL A 141 0.40 -14.67 -3.43
N LEU A 142 -0.20 -15.51 -2.58
CA LEU A 142 -0.21 -16.96 -2.78
C LEU A 142 -1.49 -17.43 -3.50
N SER A 143 -2.64 -16.89 -3.11
CA SER A 143 -3.92 -17.21 -3.77
C SER A 143 -4.97 -16.14 -3.51
N THR A 144 -5.76 -15.80 -4.52
CA THR A 144 -6.90 -14.90 -4.38
C THR A 144 -8.18 -15.72 -4.18
N VAL A 145 -8.86 -15.48 -3.06
CA VAL A 145 -10.11 -16.16 -2.67
C VAL A 145 -11.32 -15.36 -3.13
N VAL A 146 -11.34 -14.07 -2.79
CA VAL A 146 -12.38 -13.11 -3.21
C VAL A 146 -11.69 -11.92 -3.89
N LYS A 147 -12.14 -11.59 -5.10
CA LYS A 147 -11.65 -10.46 -5.90
C LYS A 147 -12.53 -9.23 -5.67
N PRO A 148 -11.97 -8.01 -5.70
CA PRO A 148 -12.77 -6.78 -5.74
C PRO A 148 -13.72 -6.75 -6.94
N THR A 149 -14.87 -6.11 -6.75
CA THR A 149 -15.88 -5.87 -7.80
C THR A 149 -16.10 -4.37 -7.99
N VAL A 150 -16.90 -3.98 -8.99
CA VAL A 150 -17.26 -2.57 -9.21
C VAL A 150 -18.06 -2.01 -8.03
N ASP A 151 -18.96 -2.81 -7.47
CA ASP A 151 -19.80 -2.42 -6.35
C ASP A 151 -19.03 -2.46 -5.02
N GLU A 152 -18.08 -3.37 -4.88
CA GLU A 152 -17.28 -3.57 -3.68
C GLU A 152 -15.76 -3.54 -3.99
N PRO A 153 -15.20 -2.38 -4.39
CA PRO A 153 -13.81 -2.29 -4.84
C PRO A 153 -12.78 -2.46 -3.72
N PHE A 154 -13.21 -2.39 -2.46
CA PHE A 154 -12.36 -2.62 -1.29
C PHE A 154 -12.52 -4.01 -0.69
N LEU A 155 -13.48 -4.81 -1.16
CA LEU A 155 -13.67 -6.19 -0.70
C LEU A 155 -12.62 -7.09 -1.33
N SER A 156 -11.77 -7.70 -0.51
CA SER A 156 -10.84 -8.72 -0.99
C SER A 156 -10.52 -9.72 0.11
N VAL A 157 -10.36 -10.99 -0.28
CA VAL A 157 -9.85 -12.05 0.60
C VAL A 157 -8.73 -12.76 -0.12
N VAL A 158 -7.52 -12.70 0.43
CA VAL A 158 -6.30 -13.14 -0.25
C VAL A 158 -5.36 -13.83 0.72
N VAL A 159 -4.87 -15.00 0.35
CA VAL A 159 -3.80 -15.70 1.07
C VAL A 159 -2.45 -15.13 0.63
N LYS A 160 -1.65 -14.72 1.60
CA LYS A 160 -0.39 -13.99 1.40
C LYS A 160 0.71 -14.57 2.27
N TRP A 161 1.92 -14.29 1.84
CA TRP A 161 3.13 -14.45 2.63
C TRP A 161 3.81 -13.11 2.81
N MET A 162 4.38 -12.86 3.99
CA MET A 162 5.24 -11.70 4.23
C MET A 162 6.37 -12.03 5.18
N GLU A 163 7.45 -11.26 5.07
CA GLU A 163 8.55 -11.21 6.02
C GLU A 163 8.56 -9.84 6.71
N ILE A 164 8.61 -9.85 8.03
CA ILE A 164 8.79 -8.63 8.83
C ILE A 164 10.24 -8.58 9.26
N ASP A 165 10.89 -7.44 8.98
CA ASP A 165 12.25 -7.17 9.42
C ASP A 165 12.26 -6.93 10.94
N ILE A 166 12.98 -7.77 11.65
CA ILE A 166 13.13 -7.66 13.09
C ILE A 166 14.41 -6.87 13.39
N PRO A 167 14.38 -5.87 14.30
CA PRO A 167 15.58 -5.14 14.69
C PRO A 167 16.71 -6.11 15.09
N GLY A 168 17.86 -5.97 14.43
CA GLY A 168 19.04 -6.84 14.61
C GLY A 168 19.17 -7.98 13.60
N ALA A 169 18.18 -8.21 12.72
CA ALA A 169 18.25 -9.28 11.73
C ALA A 169 19.27 -9.01 10.62
N SER A 170 19.33 -7.77 10.14
CA SER A 170 20.27 -7.34 9.10
C SER A 170 21.75 -7.44 9.50
N ILE A 171 22.04 -7.55 10.79
CA ILE A 171 23.38 -7.74 11.35
C ILE A 171 23.61 -9.15 11.92
N GLY A 172 22.69 -10.09 11.65
CA GLY A 172 22.84 -11.52 11.98
C GLY A 172 22.59 -11.90 13.45
N VAL A 173 22.09 -10.99 14.29
CA VAL A 173 21.85 -11.26 15.71
C VAL A 173 20.56 -12.05 15.93
N VAL A 174 19.55 -11.85 15.08
CA VAL A 174 18.26 -12.55 15.14
C VAL A 174 17.83 -12.99 13.74
N ARG A 175 17.01 -14.04 13.66
CA ARG A 175 16.35 -14.43 12.41
C ARG A 175 15.11 -13.58 12.15
N ASN A 176 14.84 -13.26 10.88
CA ASN A 176 13.56 -12.64 10.50
C ASN A 176 12.40 -13.59 10.69
N ARG A 177 11.21 -13.01 10.87
CA ARG A 177 9.96 -13.77 10.99
C ARG A 177 9.18 -13.66 9.71
N ASP A 178 8.69 -14.79 9.25
CA ASP A 178 7.77 -14.87 8.12
C ASP A 178 6.38 -15.33 8.59
N TYR A 179 5.37 -14.96 7.81
CA TYR A 179 3.97 -15.23 8.12
C TYR A 179 3.26 -15.64 6.84
N VAL A 180 2.52 -16.73 6.91
CA VAL A 180 1.48 -17.08 5.93
C VAL A 180 0.14 -16.74 6.56
N TYR A 181 -0.67 -15.95 5.87
CA TYR A 181 -1.89 -15.38 6.44
C TYR A 181 -2.97 -15.16 5.38
N VAL A 182 -4.22 -15.23 5.81
CA VAL A 182 -5.35 -14.67 5.06
C VAL A 182 -5.47 -13.19 5.41
N GLU A 183 -5.50 -12.35 4.39
CA GLU A 183 -5.87 -10.95 4.51
C GLU A 183 -7.29 -10.77 4.02
N SER A 184 -8.12 -10.09 4.82
CA SER A 184 -9.47 -9.70 4.44
C SER A 184 -9.66 -8.20 4.63
N THR A 185 -10.17 -7.52 3.61
CA THR A 185 -10.48 -6.09 3.64
C THR A 185 -11.89 -5.86 3.14
N GLY A 186 -12.51 -4.78 3.58
CA GLY A 186 -13.81 -4.39 3.06
C GLY A 186 -14.40 -3.19 3.78
N ILE A 187 -15.59 -2.82 3.33
CA ILE A 187 -16.46 -1.84 3.97
C ILE A 187 -17.69 -2.58 4.45
N THR A 188 -18.17 -2.25 5.64
CA THR A 188 -19.40 -2.77 6.21
C THR A 188 -20.09 -1.69 7.04
N HIS A 189 -21.18 -2.05 7.71
CA HIS A 189 -21.93 -1.16 8.58
C HIS A 189 -21.99 -1.72 10.00
N LEU A 190 -21.91 -0.84 10.99
CA LEU A 190 -22.21 -1.15 12.38
C LEU A 190 -23.73 -1.28 12.56
N LYS A 191 -24.18 -1.78 13.72
CA LYS A 191 -25.61 -1.94 14.04
C LYS A 191 -26.38 -0.62 14.01
N ASN A 192 -25.71 0.51 14.25
CA ASN A 192 -26.30 1.84 14.18
C ASN A 192 -26.38 2.40 12.75
N GLY A 193 -25.89 1.66 11.74
CA GLY A 193 -25.85 2.08 10.34
C GLY A 193 -24.60 2.84 9.94
N ASP A 194 -23.67 3.10 10.86
CA ASP A 194 -22.42 3.80 10.53
C ASP A 194 -21.54 2.95 9.62
N ARG A 195 -21.03 3.56 8.55
CA ARG A 195 -20.13 2.93 7.59
C ARG A 195 -18.70 2.85 8.15
N VAL A 196 -18.15 1.64 8.18
CA VAL A 196 -16.80 1.36 8.66
C VAL A 196 -16.02 0.50 7.68
N GLY A 197 -14.71 0.71 7.62
CA GLY A 197 -13.79 -0.20 6.94
C GLY A 197 -13.18 -1.19 7.92
N TYR A 198 -12.71 -2.33 7.41
CA TYR A 198 -11.95 -3.29 8.19
C TYR A 198 -10.72 -3.79 7.43
N HIS A 199 -9.70 -4.18 8.19
CA HIS A 199 -8.51 -4.86 7.70
C HIS A 199 -8.13 -5.97 8.68
N LEU A 200 -8.29 -7.22 8.24
CA LEU A 200 -7.92 -8.42 8.98
C LEU A 200 -6.67 -9.04 8.35
N MET A 201 -5.75 -9.50 9.20
CA MET A 201 -4.64 -10.39 8.86
C MET A 201 -4.62 -11.52 9.89
N HIS A 202 -4.84 -12.75 9.44
CA HIS A 202 -4.87 -13.93 10.33
C HIS A 202 -4.02 -15.05 9.77
N SER A 203 -3.08 -15.56 10.56
CA SER A 203 -2.20 -16.65 10.15
C SER A 203 -2.97 -17.92 9.84
N VAL A 204 -2.61 -18.55 8.72
CA VAL A 204 -3.17 -19.81 8.23
C VAL A 204 -2.04 -20.71 7.77
N ASN A 205 -2.27 -22.02 7.75
CA ASN A 205 -1.24 -23.00 7.40
C ASN A 205 -1.73 -23.90 6.27
N PHE A 206 -0.84 -24.17 5.31
CA PHE A 206 -1.08 -25.10 4.21
C PHE A 206 0.09 -26.08 4.10
N PRO A 207 -0.15 -27.34 3.69
CA PRO A 207 0.93 -28.29 3.42
C PRO A 207 1.99 -27.77 2.43
N GLN A 208 1.57 -26.97 1.45
CA GLN A 208 2.45 -26.38 0.43
C GLN A 208 3.35 -25.26 0.97
N THR A 209 3.04 -24.70 2.14
CA THR A 209 3.75 -23.55 2.72
C THR A 209 4.73 -23.98 3.81
N TYR A 210 5.77 -24.72 3.40
CA TYR A 210 6.82 -25.23 4.28
C TYR A 210 7.58 -24.09 4.99
N GLU A 211 8.31 -24.42 6.06
CA GLU A 211 9.15 -23.45 6.76
C GLU A 211 10.37 -23.09 5.90
N LEU A 212 10.59 -21.79 5.67
CA LEU A 212 11.70 -21.31 4.86
C LEU A 212 13.01 -21.32 5.68
N PRO A 213 14.15 -21.66 5.06
CA PRO A 213 15.44 -21.58 5.74
C PRO A 213 15.77 -20.13 6.14
N ASN A 214 16.55 -19.99 7.22
CA ASN A 214 17.02 -18.71 7.80
C ASN A 214 15.92 -17.79 8.34
N ARG A 215 14.68 -18.27 8.43
CA ARG A 215 13.53 -17.57 9.01
C ARG A 215 12.92 -18.41 10.12
N ILE A 216 11.99 -17.80 10.85
CA ILE A 216 11.15 -18.49 11.84
C ILE A 216 9.69 -18.16 11.50
N ARG A 217 8.87 -19.19 11.29
CA ARG A 217 7.44 -19.03 11.04
C ARG A 217 6.73 -18.57 12.31
N GLY A 218 6.22 -17.35 12.29
CA GLY A 218 5.39 -16.81 13.36
C GLY A 218 3.90 -16.95 13.06
N ASN A 219 3.07 -16.75 14.07
CA ASN A 219 1.62 -16.60 13.93
C ASN A 219 1.17 -15.21 14.37
N ILE A 220 0.24 -14.62 13.62
CA ILE A 220 -0.39 -13.34 13.94
C ILE A 220 -1.90 -13.43 13.75
N SER A 221 -2.62 -12.64 14.53
CA SER A 221 -4.01 -12.30 14.26
C SER A 221 -4.20 -10.83 14.59
N LEU A 222 -4.36 -10.00 13.58
CA LEU A 222 -4.56 -8.56 13.69
C LEU A 222 -5.82 -8.17 12.95
N CYS A 223 -6.63 -7.33 13.57
CA CYS A 223 -7.79 -6.72 12.92
C CYS A 223 -7.91 -5.26 13.33
N ALA A 224 -8.12 -4.38 12.34
CA ALA A 224 -8.39 -2.97 12.56
C ALA A 224 -9.72 -2.57 11.94
N ILE A 225 -10.49 -1.77 12.69
CA ILE A 225 -11.72 -1.12 12.25
C ILE A 225 -11.43 0.37 12.04
N PHE A 226 -11.94 0.91 10.94
CA PHE A 226 -11.74 2.30 10.50
C PHE A 226 -13.09 3.00 10.36
N HIS A 227 -13.28 4.12 11.05
CA HIS A 227 -14.56 4.84 11.08
C HIS A 227 -14.36 6.32 10.74
N GLN A 228 -15.05 6.83 9.73
CA GLN A 228 -15.00 8.24 9.36
C GLN A 228 -15.59 9.12 10.49
N GLU A 229 -14.77 9.95 11.13
CA GLU A 229 -15.22 10.89 12.18
C GLU A 229 -15.36 12.33 11.68
N GLY A 230 -14.74 12.66 10.54
CA GLY A 230 -14.79 13.98 9.94
C GLY A 230 -14.22 13.98 8.53
N PRO A 231 -14.29 15.09 7.77
CA PRO A 231 -13.95 15.13 6.35
C PRO A 231 -12.51 14.67 6.00
N ASP A 232 -11.57 14.81 6.94
CA ASP A 232 -10.15 14.48 6.79
C ASP A 232 -9.63 13.63 7.96
N ARG A 233 -10.53 12.95 8.67
CA ARG A 233 -10.23 12.22 9.90
C ARG A 233 -10.98 10.89 9.95
N THR A 234 -10.22 9.81 10.05
CA THR A 234 -10.74 8.44 10.16
C THR A 234 -10.23 7.81 11.45
N ASP A 235 -11.09 7.56 12.42
CA ASP A 235 -10.73 6.79 13.61
C ASP A 235 -10.21 5.40 13.22
N CYS A 236 -9.24 4.90 13.97
CA CYS A 236 -8.72 3.55 13.83
C CYS A 236 -8.70 2.90 15.21
N ARG A 237 -9.25 1.68 15.29
CA ARG A 237 -9.03 0.78 16.42
C ARG A 237 -8.52 -0.55 15.87
N GLY A 238 -7.24 -0.82 16.09
CA GLY A 238 -6.58 -2.08 15.76
C GLY A 238 -6.28 -2.89 17.00
N THR A 239 -6.56 -4.20 16.98
CA THR A 239 -6.06 -5.14 17.99
C THR A 239 -5.27 -6.23 17.31
N GLY A 240 -4.20 -6.69 17.97
CA GLY A 240 -3.35 -7.73 17.44
C GLY A 240 -2.85 -8.67 18.52
N ILE A 241 -2.74 -9.94 18.21
CA ILE A 241 -2.06 -10.95 19.03
C ILE A 241 -0.98 -11.59 18.15
N MET A 242 0.16 -11.89 18.75
CA MET A 242 1.29 -12.48 18.05
C MET A 242 1.90 -13.63 18.85
N ASP A 243 2.27 -14.69 18.15
CA ASP A 243 3.25 -15.68 18.59
C ASP A 243 4.47 -15.59 17.65
N PRO A 244 5.58 -14.97 18.09
CA PRO A 244 6.75 -14.80 17.22
C PRO A 244 7.53 -16.10 16.98
N LYS A 245 7.26 -17.16 17.76
CA LYS A 245 7.98 -18.43 17.83
C LYS A 245 9.51 -18.30 18.05
N GLY A 246 10.12 -19.39 18.52
CA GLY A 246 11.55 -19.47 18.84
C GLY A 246 12.00 -18.54 19.97
N ASP A 247 13.31 -18.47 20.20
CA ASP A 247 13.90 -17.77 21.35
C ASP A 247 14.08 -16.26 21.14
N LEU A 248 13.07 -15.58 20.60
CA LEU A 248 13.11 -14.12 20.46
C LEU A 248 12.73 -13.43 21.76
N VAL A 249 13.55 -12.47 22.17
CA VAL A 249 13.18 -11.55 23.25
C VAL A 249 11.86 -10.87 22.90
N ARG A 250 10.83 -11.11 23.73
CA ARG A 250 9.45 -10.64 23.54
C ARG A 250 9.34 -9.18 23.09
N MET A 251 10.18 -8.30 23.66
CA MET A 251 10.19 -6.87 23.33
C MET A 251 10.63 -6.58 21.90
N VAL A 252 11.60 -7.34 21.37
CA VAL A 252 12.11 -7.18 20.01
C VAL A 252 11.04 -7.58 18.98
N ALA A 253 10.30 -8.67 19.24
CA ALA A 253 9.15 -9.07 18.43
C ALA A 253 8.07 -7.97 18.37
N VAL A 254 7.75 -7.41 19.55
CA VAL A 254 6.76 -6.32 19.68
C VAL A 254 7.20 -5.09 18.90
N MET A 255 8.48 -4.71 18.94
CA MET A 255 8.98 -3.56 18.18
C MET A 255 8.78 -3.69 16.66
N GLY A 256 9.12 -4.86 16.09
CA GLY A 256 8.91 -5.13 14.67
C GLY A 256 7.44 -5.01 14.28
N MET A 257 6.54 -5.54 15.12
CA MET A 257 5.10 -5.44 14.88
C MET A 257 4.56 -4.03 15.01
N VAL A 258 4.93 -3.31 16.06
CA VAL A 258 4.52 -1.91 16.23
C VAL A 258 4.95 -1.09 15.01
N GLN A 259 6.15 -1.32 14.48
CA GLN A 259 6.61 -0.66 13.27
C GLN A 259 5.73 -1.00 12.06
N ALA A 260 5.41 -2.27 11.85
CA ALA A 260 4.55 -2.71 10.75
C ALA A 260 3.13 -2.13 10.85
N THR A 261 2.52 -2.15 12.05
CA THR A 261 1.15 -1.64 12.25
C THR A 261 1.09 -0.12 12.21
N MET A 262 2.08 0.58 12.78
CA MET A 262 2.14 2.04 12.75
C MET A 262 2.41 2.59 11.35
N ALA A 263 2.90 1.78 10.40
CA ALA A 263 2.96 2.20 8.99
C ALA A 263 1.58 2.57 8.43
N GLY A 264 0.49 2.10 9.05
CA GLY A 264 -0.88 2.44 8.68
C GLY A 264 -1.22 3.92 8.77
N VAL A 265 -0.47 4.74 9.51
CA VAL A 265 -0.64 6.22 9.48
C VAL A 265 -0.40 6.83 8.09
N LYS A 266 0.19 6.06 7.17
CA LYS A 266 0.44 6.45 5.77
C LYS A 266 -0.61 5.91 4.79
N TYR A 267 -1.65 5.20 5.22
CA TYR A 267 -2.64 4.60 4.32
C TYR A 267 -3.30 5.65 3.41
N SER A 268 -3.86 6.71 3.98
CA SER A 268 -4.42 7.82 3.19
C SER A 268 -3.43 8.45 2.22
N TYR A 269 -2.17 8.66 2.62
CA TYR A 269 -1.14 9.14 1.70
C TYR A 269 -0.90 8.18 0.54
N CYS A 270 -0.83 6.87 0.81
CA CYS A 270 -0.74 5.84 -0.22
C CYS A 270 -1.94 5.90 -1.18
N GLY A 271 -3.16 5.98 -0.65
CA GLY A 271 -4.38 6.14 -1.45
C GLY A 271 -4.34 7.39 -2.34
N GLN A 272 -3.91 8.52 -1.80
CA GLN A 272 -3.75 9.76 -2.58
C GLN A 272 -2.72 9.65 -3.70
N MET A 273 -1.60 8.94 -3.46
CA MET A 273 -0.59 8.71 -4.51
C MET A 273 -1.11 7.75 -5.58
N LYS A 274 -1.87 6.71 -5.20
CA LYS A 274 -2.57 5.82 -6.14
C LYS A 274 -3.57 6.60 -7.01
N LYS A 275 -4.37 7.52 -6.43
CA LYS A 275 -5.28 8.41 -7.18
C LYS A 275 -4.52 9.32 -8.15
N LEU A 276 -3.41 9.89 -7.69
CA LEU A 276 -2.58 10.76 -8.52
C LEU A 276 -1.95 10.01 -9.71
N ALA A 277 -1.52 8.77 -9.50
CA ALA A 277 -1.01 7.90 -10.56
C ALA A 277 -2.10 7.53 -11.58
N TRP A 278 -3.29 7.14 -11.12
CA TRP A 278 -4.44 6.87 -12.00
C TRP A 278 -4.82 8.08 -12.86
N LEU A 279 -4.90 9.27 -12.26
CA LEU A 279 -5.16 10.49 -13.00
C LEU A 279 -4.11 10.79 -14.08
N LEU A 280 -2.84 10.52 -13.76
CA LEU A 280 -1.74 10.74 -14.68
C LEU A 280 -1.85 9.82 -15.90
N GLU A 281 -2.18 8.55 -15.67
CA GLU A 281 -2.41 7.57 -16.73
C GLU A 281 -3.54 8.02 -17.68
N GLN A 282 -4.68 8.45 -17.12
CA GLN A 282 -5.80 8.96 -17.91
C GLN A 282 -5.42 10.20 -18.74
N LYS A 283 -4.70 11.15 -18.16
CA LYS A 283 -4.27 12.36 -18.87
C LYS A 283 -3.23 12.09 -19.95
N HIS A 284 -2.33 11.13 -19.71
CA HIS A 284 -1.37 10.69 -20.72
C HIS A 284 -2.05 9.99 -21.89
N ALA A 285 -3.09 9.17 -21.64
CA ALA A 285 -3.88 8.56 -22.71
C ALA A 285 -4.56 9.63 -23.58
N ALA A 286 -5.27 10.57 -22.96
CA ALA A 286 -5.94 11.66 -23.68
C ALA A 286 -4.98 12.63 -24.41
N LEU A 287 -3.71 12.72 -23.99
CA LEU A 287 -2.70 13.50 -24.68
C LEU A 287 -2.08 12.77 -25.87
N ARG A 288 -1.96 11.43 -25.86
CA ARG A 288 -1.48 10.70 -27.06
C ARG A 288 -2.39 10.95 -28.26
N GLU A 289 -3.66 11.26 -28.00
CA GLU A 289 -4.67 11.59 -29.00
C GLU A 289 -4.65 13.07 -29.44
N ARG A 290 -3.84 13.95 -28.80
CA ARG A 290 -3.84 15.39 -29.07
C ARG A 290 -2.42 15.96 -29.21
N SER A 291 -2.17 16.70 -30.29
CA SER A 291 -0.89 17.36 -30.54
C SER A 291 -0.43 18.26 -29.38
N ALA A 292 0.87 18.21 -29.07
CA ALA A 292 1.47 18.85 -27.90
C ALA A 292 1.29 20.38 -27.93
N ARG A 293 0.54 20.92 -26.95
CA ARG A 293 0.39 22.37 -26.79
C ARG A 293 1.64 22.95 -26.13
N VAL A 294 2.22 23.98 -26.75
CA VAL A 294 3.32 24.76 -26.17
C VAL A 294 2.84 25.43 -24.89
N ALA A 295 3.52 25.17 -23.77
CA ALA A 295 3.19 25.79 -22.50
C ALA A 295 3.56 27.28 -22.50
N GLN A 296 2.58 28.16 -22.27
CA GLN A 296 2.81 29.59 -22.06
C GLN A 296 3.74 29.81 -20.85
N PRO A 297 4.66 30.80 -20.87
CA PRO A 297 5.66 31.02 -19.81
C PRO A 297 5.09 31.72 -18.56
N VAL A 298 3.85 31.40 -18.21
CA VAL A 298 3.10 31.99 -17.10
C VAL A 298 2.66 30.88 -16.16
N CYS A 299 2.95 31.05 -14.87
CA CYS A 299 2.60 30.05 -13.86
C CYS A 299 1.09 29.86 -13.79
N THR A 300 0.61 28.63 -13.98
CA THR A 300 -0.84 28.31 -13.92
C THR A 300 -1.49 28.53 -12.56
N THR A 301 -0.69 28.64 -11.50
CA THR A 301 -1.19 28.80 -10.13
C THR A 301 -1.29 30.27 -9.74
N CYS A 302 -0.20 31.03 -9.86
CA CYS A 302 -0.08 32.41 -9.37
C CYS A 302 -0.03 33.47 -10.48
N SER A 303 -0.10 33.06 -11.75
CA SER A 303 -0.04 33.93 -12.93
C SER A 303 1.23 34.76 -13.07
N LYS A 304 2.26 34.50 -12.26
CA LYS A 304 3.58 35.15 -12.38
C LYS A 304 4.38 34.55 -13.55
N PRO A 305 5.17 35.35 -14.28
CA PRO A 305 6.10 34.85 -15.28
C PRO A 305 7.05 33.80 -14.69
N THR A 306 7.25 32.68 -15.39
CA THR A 306 8.21 31.66 -14.95
C THR A 306 9.61 31.99 -15.44
N LYS A 307 10.60 32.08 -14.53
CA LYS A 307 12.01 32.29 -14.87
C LYS A 307 12.59 31.04 -15.55
N ASN A 308 12.47 30.96 -16.87
CA ASN A 308 13.32 30.25 -17.85
C ASN A 308 12.67 30.50 -19.23
N SER A 309 13.06 31.54 -19.97
CA SER A 309 14.34 31.77 -20.66
C SER A 309 14.46 30.97 -21.96
N LYS A 310 14.72 31.71 -23.04
CA LYS A 310 14.63 31.43 -24.47
C LYS A 310 15.51 30.29 -25.03
N LEU A 311 15.98 29.33 -24.23
CA LEU A 311 16.98 28.36 -24.71
C LEU A 311 17.07 27.05 -23.90
N ARG A 312 16.05 26.18 -23.96
CA ARG A 312 16.25 24.73 -23.73
C ARG A 312 15.04 23.89 -24.13
N VAL A 313 15.10 23.29 -25.32
CA VAL A 313 14.30 22.11 -25.64
C VAL A 313 14.71 21.00 -24.67
N GLY A 314 13.78 20.45 -23.89
CA GLY A 314 13.97 19.15 -23.23
C GLY A 314 14.07 19.07 -21.69
N LYS A 315 13.94 20.14 -20.90
CA LYS A 315 13.85 20.00 -19.42
C LYS A 315 12.43 20.18 -18.88
N SER A 316 11.76 19.05 -18.65
CA SER A 316 10.36 18.89 -18.24
C SER A 316 10.00 19.40 -16.83
N ASP A 317 10.92 20.02 -16.12
CA ASP A 317 10.81 20.28 -14.68
C ASP A 317 9.98 21.54 -14.35
N SER A 318 9.76 22.45 -15.30
CA SER A 318 8.97 23.69 -15.09
C SER A 318 7.47 23.54 -15.40
N THR A 319 6.99 22.33 -15.69
CA THR A 319 5.59 22.07 -16.06
C THR A 319 4.92 21.11 -15.09
N CYS A 320 3.62 21.28 -14.86
CA CYS A 320 2.82 20.32 -14.12
C CYS A 320 2.58 19.06 -14.96
N LYS A 321 2.84 17.87 -14.41
CA LYS A 321 2.63 16.60 -15.12
C LYS A 321 1.17 16.22 -15.37
N LEU A 322 0.20 16.88 -14.74
CA LEU A 322 -1.23 16.63 -14.98
C LEU A 322 -1.85 17.59 -16.00
N CYS A 323 -1.61 18.90 -15.86
CA CYS A 323 -2.22 19.90 -16.75
C CYS A 323 -1.28 20.41 -17.84
N PHE A 324 -0.01 20.02 -17.81
CA PHE A 324 1.04 20.39 -18.78
C PHE A 324 1.32 21.89 -18.89
N LYS A 325 0.78 22.70 -17.98
CA LYS A 325 1.03 24.15 -17.90
C LYS A 325 2.27 24.47 -17.08
N ALA A 326 2.88 25.62 -17.33
CA ALA A 326 4.05 26.09 -16.59
C ALA A 326 3.73 26.34 -15.10
N VAL A 327 4.71 26.09 -14.23
CA VAL A 327 4.62 26.27 -12.78
C VAL A 327 5.93 26.87 -12.26
N CYS A 328 5.85 27.97 -11.53
CA CYS A 328 7.02 28.57 -10.89
C CYS A 328 7.53 27.71 -9.73
N GLY A 329 8.79 27.89 -9.31
CA GLY A 329 9.40 27.11 -8.23
C GLY A 329 8.59 27.12 -6.92
N SER A 330 7.97 28.24 -6.55
CA SER A 330 7.16 28.37 -5.33
C SER A 330 5.77 27.76 -5.40
N CYS A 331 5.24 27.48 -6.60
CA CYS A 331 3.94 26.82 -6.79
C CYS A 331 4.08 25.35 -7.22
N LYS A 332 5.32 24.88 -7.36
CA LYS A 332 5.67 23.54 -7.78
C LYS A 332 5.79 22.65 -6.55
N VAL A 333 5.07 21.54 -6.55
CA VAL A 333 5.16 20.51 -5.52
C VAL A 333 5.58 19.21 -6.17
N HIS A 334 6.59 18.56 -5.59
CA HIS A 334 7.04 17.26 -6.08
C HIS A 334 6.34 16.13 -5.33
N LYS A 335 5.91 15.11 -6.05
CA LYS A 335 5.46 13.84 -5.47
C LYS A 335 6.21 12.69 -6.11
N LYS A 336 6.56 11.69 -5.30
CA LYS A 336 7.14 10.43 -5.77
C LYS A 336 5.99 9.47 -6.06
N LEU A 337 5.83 9.09 -7.31
CA LEU A 337 4.83 8.13 -7.74
C LEU A 337 5.49 6.80 -8.07
N SER A 338 4.88 5.71 -7.60
CA SER A 338 5.29 4.34 -7.84
C SER A 338 4.50 3.77 -9.02
N PHE A 339 5.20 3.11 -9.94
CA PHE A 339 4.63 2.46 -11.10
C PHE A 339 5.23 1.07 -11.25
N ILE A 340 4.45 0.13 -11.78
CA ILE A 340 4.93 -1.18 -12.19
C ILE A 340 5.20 -1.14 -13.69
N SER A 341 6.42 -1.48 -14.12
CA SER A 341 6.78 -1.61 -15.53
C SER A 341 6.33 -2.96 -16.11
N PRO A 342 6.33 -3.14 -17.44
CA PRO A 342 5.91 -4.39 -18.09
C PRO A 342 6.72 -5.63 -17.68
N ASP A 343 7.96 -5.44 -17.22
CA ASP A 343 8.83 -6.46 -16.62
C ASP A 343 8.49 -6.75 -15.14
N LEU A 344 7.37 -6.21 -14.64
CA LEU A 344 6.87 -6.27 -13.27
C LEU A 344 7.77 -5.57 -12.24
N GLU A 345 8.78 -4.81 -12.67
CA GLU A 345 9.62 -4.06 -11.73
C GLU A 345 8.92 -2.82 -11.18
N LEU A 346 9.22 -2.50 -9.92
CA LEU A 346 8.73 -1.28 -9.28
C LEU A 346 9.67 -0.12 -9.64
N THR A 347 9.12 0.95 -10.20
CA THR A 347 9.86 2.20 -10.45
C THR A 347 9.23 3.37 -9.71
N GLN A 348 10.05 4.20 -9.09
CA GLN A 348 9.61 5.45 -8.47
C GLN A 348 10.08 6.66 -9.27
N ARG A 349 9.14 7.53 -9.63
CA ARG A 349 9.43 8.75 -10.39
C ARG A 349 9.05 9.97 -9.57
N LYS A 350 10.01 10.90 -9.38
CA LYS A 350 9.76 12.21 -8.78
C LYS A 350 9.16 13.12 -9.86
N LEU A 351 7.91 13.53 -9.67
CA LEU A 351 7.14 14.30 -10.64
C LEU A 351 6.69 15.64 -10.06
N ALA A 352 6.68 16.68 -10.89
CA ALA A 352 6.28 18.04 -10.52
C ALA A 352 4.80 18.29 -10.83
N PHE A 353 4.07 18.86 -9.86
CA PHE A 353 2.66 19.20 -9.99
C PHE A 353 2.41 20.64 -9.52
N CYS A 354 1.36 21.27 -10.06
CA CYS A 354 0.85 22.52 -9.50
C CYS A 354 -0.14 22.23 -8.37
N ASN A 355 -0.23 23.13 -7.38
CA ASN A 355 -1.14 22.98 -6.25
C ASN A 355 -2.60 22.73 -6.68
N LYS A 356 -3.07 23.41 -7.73
CA LYS A 356 -4.45 23.22 -8.24
C LYS A 356 -4.72 21.77 -8.67
N CYS A 357 -3.78 21.15 -9.37
CA CYS A 357 -3.94 19.76 -9.81
C CYS A 357 -3.82 18.77 -8.66
N LEU A 358 -2.93 19.01 -7.69
CA LEU A 358 -2.84 18.17 -6.49
C LEU A 358 -4.13 18.24 -5.66
N MET A 359 -4.66 19.43 -5.42
CA MET A 359 -5.93 19.60 -4.70
C MET A 359 -7.11 18.96 -5.43
N LYS A 360 -7.12 19.00 -6.77
CA LYS A 360 -8.12 18.29 -7.55
C LYS A 360 -7.98 16.78 -7.38
N ALA A 361 -6.75 16.26 -7.44
CA ALA A 361 -6.47 14.83 -7.32
C ALA A 361 -6.85 14.27 -5.94
N THR A 362 -6.60 15.01 -4.85
CA THR A 362 -6.96 14.58 -3.50
C THR A 362 -8.48 14.54 -3.29
N ARG A 363 -9.24 15.41 -3.96
CA ARG A 363 -10.71 15.50 -3.88
C ARG A 363 -11.46 14.61 -4.87
N LEU A 364 -10.75 13.89 -5.75
CA LEU A 364 -11.43 12.95 -6.62
C LEU A 364 -12.04 11.82 -5.83
N ASP A 365 -13.15 11.32 -6.37
CA ASP A 365 -13.78 10.10 -5.89
C ASP A 365 -12.76 8.96 -5.92
N THR A 366 -12.58 8.36 -4.75
CA THR A 366 -11.62 7.29 -4.53
C THR A 366 -12.16 5.97 -5.07
N LEU A 367 -13.48 5.78 -5.11
CA LEU A 367 -14.10 4.55 -5.59
C LEU A 367 -13.83 4.34 -7.08
N GLU A 368 -13.98 5.38 -7.90
CA GLU A 368 -13.69 5.31 -9.34
C GLU A 368 -12.23 4.87 -9.63
N ALA A 369 -11.28 5.47 -8.90
CA ALA A 369 -9.87 5.11 -8.99
C ALA A 369 -9.62 3.66 -8.54
N ALA A 370 -10.29 3.21 -7.49
CA ALA A 370 -10.20 1.86 -6.96
C ALA A 370 -10.75 0.83 -7.94
N CYS A 371 -11.95 1.04 -8.50
CA CYS A 371 -12.52 0.17 -9.53
C CYS A 371 -11.58 0.03 -10.74
N HIS A 372 -11.01 1.14 -11.20
CA HIS A 372 -10.08 1.10 -12.32
C HIS A 372 -8.81 0.30 -12.02
N GLN A 373 -8.22 0.48 -10.84
CA GLN A 373 -6.96 -0.17 -10.49
C GLN A 373 -7.12 -1.63 -10.04
N PHE A 374 -8.23 -1.98 -9.40
CA PHE A 374 -8.43 -3.31 -8.81
C PHE A 374 -9.34 -4.22 -9.62
N VAL A 375 -10.24 -3.66 -10.43
CA VAL A 375 -11.22 -4.45 -11.20
C VAL A 375 -10.88 -4.41 -12.68
N TYR A 376 -10.90 -3.23 -13.31
CA TYR A 376 -10.76 -3.13 -14.76
C TYR A 376 -9.37 -3.52 -15.27
N LYS A 377 -8.29 -3.10 -14.59
CA LYS A 377 -6.93 -3.49 -14.98
C LYS A 377 -6.66 -5.00 -14.87
N GLN A 378 -7.37 -5.72 -14.00
CA GLN A 378 -7.20 -7.18 -13.89
C GLN A 378 -7.83 -7.94 -15.06
N ASN A 379 -8.82 -7.34 -15.74
CA ASN A 379 -9.51 -7.97 -16.88
C ASN A 379 -8.78 -7.76 -18.21
N VAL A 380 -7.71 -6.96 -18.24
CA VAL A 380 -6.82 -6.87 -19.40
C VAL A 380 -5.86 -8.05 -19.34
N GLN A 381 -6.26 -9.18 -19.95
CA GLN A 381 -5.38 -10.32 -20.21
C GLN A 381 -4.07 -9.80 -20.86
N PRO A 382 -2.89 -10.32 -20.48
CA PRO A 382 -1.70 -10.09 -21.29
C PRO A 382 -1.97 -10.71 -22.65
N VAL A 383 -2.03 -9.90 -23.70
CA VAL A 383 -2.00 -10.42 -25.08
C VAL A 383 -0.75 -11.30 -25.16
N ALA A 384 -0.98 -12.59 -25.40
CA ALA A 384 0.10 -13.56 -25.59
C ALA A 384 1.07 -12.98 -26.62
N ARG A 385 2.35 -12.94 -26.26
CA ARG A 385 3.42 -12.45 -27.12
C ARG A 385 3.55 -13.43 -28.27
N GLU A 386 2.81 -13.23 -29.36
CA GLU A 386 3.03 -13.94 -30.61
C GLU A 386 4.49 -13.67 -31.02
N ALA A 387 5.30 -14.73 -30.94
CA ALA A 387 6.65 -14.72 -31.43
C ALA A 387 6.59 -14.55 -32.94
N PHE A 388 6.94 -13.36 -33.43
CA PHE A 388 7.30 -13.17 -34.82
C PHE A 388 8.54 -14.03 -35.11
N VAL A 389 8.30 -15.21 -35.66
CA VAL A 389 9.32 -16.00 -36.36
C VAL A 389 9.64 -15.22 -37.63
N THR A 390 10.74 -14.47 -37.62
CA THR A 390 11.32 -13.95 -38.87
C THR A 390 12.00 -15.12 -39.57
N GLY A 391 11.38 -15.55 -40.67
CA GLY A 391 11.93 -16.57 -41.56
C GLY A 391 13.27 -16.16 -42.15
N GLU A 392 14.16 -17.14 -42.23
CA GLU A 392 15.40 -17.08 -42.99
C GLU A 392 15.09 -16.96 -44.48
N MET A 393 15.71 -15.99 -45.15
CA MET A 393 15.93 -16.03 -46.59
C MET A 393 17.33 -15.47 -46.85
N SER A 394 18.29 -16.37 -46.87
CA SER A 394 19.67 -16.13 -47.29
C SER A 394 19.73 -16.19 -48.81
N THR A 395 19.89 -15.02 -49.44
CA THR A 395 20.31 -14.90 -50.83
C THR A 395 21.64 -14.14 -50.86
N SER A 396 22.74 -14.87 -51.08
CA SER A 396 23.97 -14.28 -51.59
C SER A 396 24.58 -15.27 -52.59
N SER A 397 24.24 -15.07 -53.85
CA SER A 397 24.99 -15.60 -54.98
C SER A 397 25.99 -14.53 -55.38
N ASP A 398 27.29 -14.83 -55.29
CA ASP A 398 28.29 -14.25 -56.17
C ASP A 398 29.29 -15.33 -56.52
N SER A 399 29.64 -15.34 -57.80
CA SER A 399 30.10 -16.50 -58.55
C SER A 399 31.60 -16.39 -58.89
N ILE A 400 32.17 -17.51 -59.36
CA ILE A 400 33.28 -17.62 -60.35
C ILE A 400 34.71 -17.44 -59.79
N VAL A 401 35.76 -18.26 -60.04
CA VAL A 401 36.01 -19.44 -60.91
C VAL A 401 37.40 -20.07 -60.60
N SER A 402 37.50 -21.40 -60.82
CA SER A 402 38.63 -22.30 -61.16
C SER A 402 39.90 -22.50 -60.30
N SER A 403 40.02 -23.77 -59.83
CA SER A 403 41.07 -24.82 -59.96
C SER A 403 42.36 -24.51 -60.76
N PRO A 404 43.47 -25.28 -60.59
CA PRO A 404 43.56 -26.76 -60.52
C PRO A 404 43.50 -27.37 -59.12
#